data_AF-F0RSQ8-F1
#
_entry.id   AF-F0RSQ8-F1
#
_cell.length_a   1.000
_cell.length_b   1.000
_cell.length_c   1.000
_cell.angle_alpha   90.00
_cell.angle_beta   90.00
_cell.angle_gamma   90.00
#
_symmetry.space_group_name_H-M   'P 1'
#
loop_
_entity.id
_entity.type
_entity.pdbx_description
1 polymer ?
#
loop_
_entity_poly.entity_id
_entity_poly.type
_entity_poly.pdbx_seq_one_letter_code
_entity_poly.pdbx_strand_id
1 'polypeptide(L)'
;MNLTFVIHGGGFRVPAGYEARYEAILLQALKGDGTIKVTVEPNYQQRTMRENAYFHVLCKRLSEMAGGTPEDIKEMAKAKAVSLGYPVETDEHGNPVEGEFGVKGIPSSEANVGECALLIEAVHMMAAENGYSLED
;
A
#
# COMPACT_ATOMS: atom_id res chain seq x y z
N MET A 1 2.55 -6.59 4.88
CA MET A 1 3.04 -7.98 4.94
C MET A 1 4.31 -8.01 5.78
N ASN A 2 4.34 -8.77 6.88
CA ASN A 2 5.49 -8.85 7.78
C ASN A 2 6.34 -10.08 7.43
N LEU A 3 7.56 -9.86 6.93
CA LEU A 3 8.51 -10.94 6.71
C LEU A 3 9.38 -11.09 7.96
N THR A 4 9.22 -12.22 8.65
CA THR A 4 10.04 -12.58 9.81
C THR A 4 11.03 -13.66 9.41
N PHE A 5 12.32 -13.39 9.58
CA PHE A 5 13.37 -14.40 9.43
C PHE A 5 14.06 -14.64 10.76
N VAL A 6 14.26 -15.91 11.10
CA VAL A 6 15.09 -16.35 12.22
C VAL A 6 16.40 -16.84 11.63
N ILE A 7 17.49 -16.15 11.93
CA ILE A 7 18.82 -16.48 11.42
C ILE A 7 19.71 -16.84 12.60
N HIS A 8 20.37 -18.00 12.52
CA HIS A 8 21.41 -18.35 13.47
C HIS A 8 22.60 -17.41 13.28
N GLY A 9 23.09 -16.79 14.36
CA GLY A 9 24.10 -15.72 14.28
C GLY A 9 25.32 -16.03 13.41
N GLY A 10 25.78 -17.28 13.37
CA GLY A 10 26.93 -17.72 12.57
C GLY A 10 26.70 -17.79 11.04
N GLY A 11 25.46 -17.69 10.57
CA GLY A 11 25.11 -17.69 9.14
C GLY A 11 24.94 -16.30 8.53
N PHE A 12 25.03 -15.24 9.33
CA PHE A 12 24.80 -13.86 8.88
C PHE A 12 26.09 -13.23 8.35
N ARG A 13 26.11 -12.79 7.09
CA ARG A 13 27.23 -12.03 6.50
C ARG A 13 26.93 -10.53 6.59
N VAL A 14 27.85 -9.77 7.17
CA VAL A 14 27.71 -8.31 7.36
C VAL A 14 28.36 -7.58 6.18
N PRO A 15 27.68 -6.60 5.56
CA PRO A 15 28.30 -5.71 4.59
C PRO A 15 29.42 -4.87 5.21
N ALA A 16 30.44 -4.53 4.42
CA ALA A 16 31.57 -3.72 4.87
C ALA A 16 31.11 -2.36 5.42
N GLY A 17 31.64 -1.95 6.58
CA GLY A 17 31.30 -0.69 7.25
C GLY A 17 30.18 -0.77 8.30
N TYR A 18 29.57 -1.95 8.49
CA TYR A 18 28.51 -2.18 9.49
C TYR A 18 28.94 -3.15 10.61
N GLU A 19 30.22 -3.51 10.67
CA GLU A 19 30.77 -4.55 11.55
C GLU A 19 30.57 -4.22 13.03
N ALA A 20 30.86 -2.98 13.45
CA ALA A 20 30.68 -2.53 14.83
C ALA A 20 29.21 -2.56 15.28
N ARG A 21 28.28 -2.27 14.35
CA ARG A 21 26.83 -2.31 14.61
C ARG A 21 26.34 -3.75 14.74
N TYR A 22 26.85 -4.65 13.93
CA TYR A 22 26.57 -6.08 14.02
C TYR A 22 27.14 -6.70 15.30
N GLU A 23 28.37 -6.37 15.68
CA GLU A 23 29.02 -6.88 16.88
C GLU A 23 28.22 -6.50 18.14
N ALA A 24 27.68 -5.28 18.19
CA ALA A 24 26.76 -4.86 19.25
C ALA A 24 25.47 -5.69 19.29
N ILE A 25 24.84 -5.96 18.13
CA ILE A 25 23.62 -6.79 18.02
C ILE A 25 23.91 -8.24 18.43
N LEU A 26 25.05 -8.78 18.00
CA LEU A 26 25.46 -10.16 18.30
C LEU A 26 25.75 -10.34 19.79
N LEU A 27 26.47 -9.40 20.41
CA LEU A 27 26.68 -9.38 21.86
C LEU A 27 25.36 -9.29 22.64
N GLN A 28 24.37 -8.59 22.11
CA GLN A 28 23.04 -8.49 22.70
C GLN A 28 22.25 -9.81 22.56
N ALA A 29 22.35 -10.49 21.41
CA ALA A 29 21.73 -11.79 21.16
C ALA A 29 22.37 -12.92 21.99
N LEU A 30 23.69 -12.89 22.17
CA LEU A 30 24.44 -13.85 22.99
C LEU A 30 24.18 -13.71 24.50
N LYS A 31 23.59 -12.60 24.97
CA LYS A 31 23.05 -12.48 26.33
C LYS A 31 21.74 -13.26 26.51
N GLY A 32 21.06 -13.61 25.42
CA GLY A 32 19.89 -14.48 25.37
C GLY A 32 20.26 -15.90 24.93
N ASP A 33 19.44 -16.49 24.06
CA ASP A 33 19.63 -17.83 23.48
C ASP A 33 20.48 -17.84 22.20
N GLY A 34 21.04 -16.70 21.80
CA GLY A 34 21.83 -16.56 20.57
C GLY A 34 21.01 -16.34 19.31
N THR A 35 19.69 -16.12 19.42
CA THR A 35 18.79 -15.91 18.29
C THR A 35 18.68 -14.43 17.93
N ILE A 36 18.78 -14.10 16.64
CA ILE A 36 18.51 -12.75 16.12
C ILE A 36 17.21 -12.81 15.29
N LYS A 37 16.21 -12.02 15.72
CA LYS A 37 14.98 -11.80 14.96
C LYS A 37 15.12 -10.52 14.14
N VAL A 38 15.09 -10.65 12.82
CA VAL A 38 15.06 -9.51 11.91
C VAL A 38 13.64 -9.33 11.41
N THR A 39 13.01 -8.20 11.75
CA THR A 39 11.73 -7.79 11.18
C THR A 39 12.02 -6.73 10.12
N VAL A 40 11.69 -7.03 8.86
CA VAL A 40 11.69 -6.03 7.80
C VAL A 40 10.28 -5.48 7.70
N GLU A 41 10.10 -4.25 8.17
CA GLU A 41 8.84 -3.53 8.00
C GLU A 41 8.96 -2.65 6.76
N PRO A 42 8.01 -2.72 5.83
CA PRO A 42 7.92 -1.73 4.76
C PRO A 42 7.81 -0.34 5.39
N ASN A 43 8.69 0.58 4.99
CA ASN A 43 8.61 1.98 5.39
C ASN A 43 7.44 2.63 4.64
N TYR A 44 6.21 2.25 5.00
CA TYR A 44 5.02 2.92 4.53
C TYR A 44 4.97 4.26 5.24
N GLN A 45 5.28 5.33 4.51
CA GLN A 45 4.81 6.64 4.94
C GLN A 45 3.29 6.54 5.03
N GLN A 46 2.78 6.63 6.25
CA GLN A 46 1.35 6.77 6.47
C GLN A 46 0.92 8.01 5.70
N ARG A 47 -0.05 7.82 4.82
CA ARG A 47 -0.68 8.92 4.10
C ARG A 47 -1.18 9.98 5.06
N THR A 48 -1.15 11.22 4.60
CA THR A 48 -1.72 12.33 5.34
C THR A 48 -3.24 12.29 5.27
N MET A 49 -3.93 12.79 6.29
CA MET A 49 -5.41 12.95 6.24
C MET A 49 -5.86 13.78 5.03
N ARG A 50 -4.98 14.66 4.53
CA ARG A 50 -5.24 15.54 3.38
C ARG A 50 -5.36 14.75 2.07
N GLU A 51 -4.51 13.76 1.83
CA GLU A 51 -4.52 12.96 0.60
C GLU A 51 -5.78 12.10 0.50
N ASN A 52 -6.20 11.48 1.61
CA ASN A 52 -7.45 10.73 1.64
C ASN A 52 -8.66 11.65 1.39
N ALA A 53 -8.69 12.82 2.04
CA ALA A 53 -9.75 13.80 1.83
C ALA A 53 -9.81 14.26 0.37
N TYR A 54 -8.65 14.49 -0.26
CA TYR A 54 -8.56 14.88 -1.66
C TYR A 54 -9.11 13.80 -2.59
N PHE A 55 -8.72 12.54 -2.40
CA PHE A 55 -9.27 11.40 -3.15
C PHE A 55 -10.81 11.33 -3.06
N HIS A 56 -11.38 11.49 -1.86
CA HIS A 56 -12.84 11.51 -1.69
C HIS A 56 -13.51 12.70 -2.40
N VAL A 57 -12.88 13.89 -2.39
CA VAL A 57 -13.37 15.07 -3.11
C VAL A 57 -13.38 14.81 -4.61
N LEU A 58 -12.33 14.20 -5.17
CA LEU A 58 -12.28 13.85 -6.60
C LEU A 58 -13.35 12.83 -6.98
N CYS A 59 -13.56 11.79 -6.17
CA CYS A 59 -14.63 10.82 -6.40
C CYS A 59 -16.00 11.48 -6.42
N LYS A 60 -16.25 12.40 -5.48
CA LYS A 60 -17.49 13.16 -5.41
C LYS A 60 -17.67 14.04 -6.65
N ARG A 61 -16.65 14.82 -7.04
CA ARG A 61 -16.71 15.67 -8.24
C ARG A 61 -17.00 14.85 -9.49
N LEU A 62 -16.29 13.73 -9.67
CA LEU A 62 -16.52 12.87 -10.82
C LEU A 62 -17.93 12.27 -10.81
N SER A 63 -18.46 11.87 -9.64
CA SER A 63 -19.85 11.39 -9.54
C SER A 63 -20.88 12.48 -9.92
N GLU A 64 -20.61 13.74 -9.60
CA GLU A 64 -21.48 14.88 -9.96
C GLU A 64 -21.44 15.18 -11.47
N MET A 65 -20.31 14.90 -12.13
CA MET A 65 -20.11 15.15 -13.57
C MET A 65 -20.57 13.98 -14.46
N ALA A 66 -20.23 12.75 -14.06
CA ALA A 66 -20.46 11.52 -14.84
C ALA A 66 -21.73 10.77 -14.43
N GLY A 67 -22.33 11.12 -13.28
CA GLY A 67 -23.42 10.38 -12.66
C GLY A 67 -22.94 9.21 -11.80
N GLY A 68 -23.88 8.55 -11.12
CA GLY A 68 -23.60 7.49 -10.14
C GLY A 68 -23.42 8.01 -8.72
N THR A 69 -22.96 7.16 -7.81
CA THR A 69 -22.65 7.56 -6.42
C THR A 69 -21.14 7.75 -6.22
N PRO A 70 -20.71 8.60 -5.26
CA PRO A 70 -19.29 8.70 -4.90
C PRO A 70 -18.66 7.37 -4.50
N GLU A 71 -19.45 6.46 -3.93
CA GLU A 71 -18.98 5.13 -3.52
C GLU A 71 -18.74 4.23 -4.74
N ASP A 72 -19.58 4.30 -5.77
CA ASP A 72 -19.37 3.55 -7.03
C ASP A 72 -18.09 4.04 -7.72
N ILE A 73 -17.91 5.37 -7.83
CA ILE A 73 -16.69 5.95 -8.41
C ILE A 73 -15.45 5.52 -7.65
N LYS A 74 -15.53 5.44 -6.33
CA LYS A 74 -14.43 4.99 -5.46
C LYS A 74 -14.08 3.52 -5.71
N GLU A 75 -15.08 2.64 -5.82
CA GLU A 75 -14.84 1.22 -6.11
C GLU A 75 -14.32 1.02 -7.54
N MET A 76 -14.84 1.75 -8.53
CA MET A 76 -14.30 1.80 -9.89
C MET A 76 -12.84 2.28 -9.91
N ALA A 77 -12.52 3.33 -9.17
CA ALA A 77 -11.17 3.87 -9.08
C ALA A 77 -10.20 2.87 -8.44
N LYS A 78 -10.61 2.14 -7.41
CA LYS A 78 -9.81 1.05 -6.83
C LYS A 78 -9.55 -0.06 -7.85
N ALA A 79 -10.59 -0.53 -8.54
CA ALA A 79 -10.46 -1.58 -9.54
C ALA A 79 -9.53 -1.15 -10.70
N LYS A 80 -9.61 0.11 -11.11
CA LYS A 80 -8.69 0.72 -12.09
C LYS A 80 -7.27 0.81 -11.54
N ALA A 81 -7.09 1.28 -10.31
CA ALA A 81 -5.79 1.45 -9.67
C ALA A 81 -5.05 0.11 -9.47
N VAL A 82 -5.77 -1.01 -9.33
CA VAL A 82 -5.16 -2.36 -9.31
C VAL A 82 -4.32 -2.60 -10.58
N SER A 83 -4.78 -2.14 -11.74
CA SER A 83 -4.00 -2.22 -12.99
C SER A 83 -2.72 -1.38 -13.00
N LEU A 84 -2.63 -0.39 -12.10
CA LEU A 84 -1.47 0.48 -11.89
C LEU A 84 -0.55 -0.05 -10.76
N GLY A 85 -0.89 -1.19 -10.15
CA GLY A 85 -0.13 -1.79 -9.05
C GLY A 85 -0.68 -1.49 -7.64
N TYR A 86 -1.90 -0.97 -7.52
CA TYR A 86 -2.56 -0.83 -6.22
C TYR A 86 -2.83 -2.22 -5.59
N PRO A 87 -2.65 -2.39 -4.26
CA PRO A 87 -2.81 -3.68 -3.62
C PRO A 87 -4.23 -4.23 -3.75
N VAL A 88 -4.31 -5.52 -4.01
CA VAL A 88 -5.56 -6.28 -4.17
C VAL A 88 -6.05 -6.78 -2.80
N GLU A 89 -7.35 -6.69 -2.57
CA GLU A 89 -8.01 -7.33 -1.44
C GLU A 89 -8.09 -8.85 -1.67
N THR A 90 -7.68 -9.63 -0.68
CA THR A 90 -7.63 -11.10 -0.78
C THR A 90 -8.53 -11.76 0.25
N ASP A 91 -9.10 -12.91 -0.10
CA ASP A 91 -9.86 -13.76 0.83
C ASP A 91 -8.95 -14.44 1.88
N GLU A 92 -9.55 -15.24 2.77
CA GLU A 92 -8.82 -16.02 3.79
C GLU A 92 -7.82 -17.05 3.21
N HIS A 93 -7.93 -17.34 1.92
CA HIS A 93 -7.07 -18.26 1.18
C HIS A 93 -6.02 -17.55 0.32
N GLY A 94 -6.00 -16.20 0.31
CA GLY A 94 -5.08 -15.39 -0.47
C GLY A 94 -5.49 -15.17 -1.92
N ASN A 95 -6.71 -15.52 -2.31
CA ASN A 95 -7.21 -15.29 -3.67
C ASN A 95 -7.78 -13.87 -3.80
N PRO A 96 -7.62 -13.22 -4.96
CA PRO A 96 -8.25 -11.93 -5.24
C PRO A 96 -9.76 -11.95 -5.03
N VAL A 97 -10.30 -10.96 -4.33
CA VAL A 97 -11.74 -10.77 -4.20
C VAL A 97 -12.25 -10.02 -5.43
N GLU A 98 -13.24 -10.58 -6.12
CA GLU A 98 -13.93 -9.90 -7.22
C GLU A 98 -15.06 -9.01 -6.70
N GLY A 99 -15.18 -7.81 -7.28
CA GLY A 99 -16.25 -6.86 -7.06
C GLY A 99 -16.98 -6.52 -8.35
N GLU A 100 -17.97 -5.63 -8.25
CA GLU A 100 -18.83 -5.23 -9.38
C GLU A 100 -18.03 -4.62 -10.54
N PHE A 101 -16.94 -3.92 -10.25
CA PHE A 101 -16.12 -3.19 -11.24
C PHE A 101 -14.81 -3.91 -11.60
N GLY A 102 -14.64 -5.16 -11.13
CA GLY A 102 -13.41 -5.94 -11.31
C GLY A 102 -12.79 -6.35 -9.98
N VAL A 103 -11.49 -6.64 -9.99
CA VAL A 103 -10.75 -7.05 -8.79
C VAL A 103 -10.78 -5.92 -7.75
N LYS A 104 -11.15 -6.25 -6.51
CA LYS A 104 -11.18 -5.28 -5.41
C LYS A 104 -9.78 -4.90 -4.97
N GLY A 105 -9.55 -3.60 -4.85
CA GLY A 105 -8.38 -3.07 -4.16
C GLY A 105 -8.61 -3.02 -2.64
N ILE A 106 -7.53 -3.04 -1.87
CA ILE A 106 -7.61 -2.87 -0.41
C ILE A 106 -8.39 -1.60 -0.01
N PRO A 107 -9.01 -1.56 1.17
CA PRO A 107 -9.68 -0.37 1.67
C PRO A 107 -8.78 0.86 1.58
N SER A 108 -9.30 1.98 1.06
CA SER A 108 -8.49 3.19 0.95
C SER A 108 -7.94 3.60 2.32
N SER A 109 -8.67 3.33 3.42
CA SER A 109 -8.20 3.46 4.82
C SER A 109 -6.80 2.92 5.10
N GLU A 110 -6.43 1.83 4.42
CA GLU A 110 -5.19 1.07 4.61
C GLU A 110 -4.09 1.46 3.61
N ALA A 111 -4.40 2.33 2.65
CA ALA A 111 -3.45 2.77 1.65
C ALA A 111 -2.31 3.62 2.27
N ASN A 112 -1.09 3.47 1.75
CA ASN A 112 0.02 4.37 1.98
C ASN A 112 0.00 5.58 1.03
N VAL A 113 0.95 6.50 1.15
CA VAL A 113 1.04 7.70 0.27
C VAL A 113 1.09 7.33 -1.21
N GLY A 114 1.96 6.40 -1.60
CA GLY A 114 2.12 5.98 -2.99
C GLY A 114 0.87 5.30 -3.54
N GLU A 115 0.25 4.44 -2.74
CA GLU A 115 -1.01 3.78 -3.07
C GLU A 115 -2.16 4.79 -3.20
N CYS A 116 -2.18 5.83 -2.36
CA CYS A 116 -3.15 6.92 -2.47
C CYS A 116 -2.93 7.76 -3.74
N ALA A 117 -1.69 7.94 -4.19
CA ALA A 117 -1.40 8.59 -5.47
C ALA A 117 -1.94 7.77 -6.65
N LEU A 118 -1.82 6.44 -6.60
CA LEU A 118 -2.41 5.55 -7.62
C LEU A 118 -3.94 5.66 -7.68
N LEU A 119 -4.60 5.80 -6.53
CA LEU A 119 -6.04 6.03 -6.47
C LEU A 119 -6.44 7.38 -7.10
N ILE A 120 -5.69 8.44 -6.81
CA ILE A 120 -5.91 9.77 -7.40
C ILE A 120 -5.72 9.72 -8.92
N GLU A 121 -4.61 9.13 -9.37
CA GLU A 121 -4.29 8.96 -10.79
C GLU A 121 -5.40 8.18 -11.51
N ALA A 122 -5.88 7.09 -10.91
CA ALA A 122 -6.99 6.31 -11.46
C ALA A 122 -8.26 7.15 -11.65
N VAL A 123 -8.61 8.04 -10.71
CA VAL A 123 -9.77 8.93 -10.84
C VAL A 123 -9.56 9.94 -11.97
N HIS A 124 -8.37 10.51 -12.11
CA HIS A 124 -8.06 11.40 -13.24
C HIS A 124 -8.11 10.67 -14.60
N MET A 125 -7.61 9.43 -14.67
CA MET A 125 -7.73 8.60 -15.88
C MET A 125 -9.19 8.34 -16.23
N MET A 126 -10.02 7.98 -15.25
CA MET A 126 -11.46 7.78 -15.45
C MET A 126 -12.13 9.06 -15.95
N ALA A 127 -11.80 10.22 -15.38
CA ALA A 127 -12.33 11.51 -15.83
C ALA A 127 -11.94 11.78 -17.29
N ALA A 128 -10.66 11.63 -17.62
CA ALA A 128 -10.13 11.85 -18.97
C ALA A 128 -10.77 10.91 -20.01
N GLU A 129 -10.96 9.63 -19.67
CA GLU A 129 -11.64 8.64 -20.52
C GLU A 129 -13.09 9.01 -20.85
N ASN A 130 -13.75 9.76 -19.96
CA ASN A 130 -15.11 10.25 -20.14
C ASN A 130 -15.17 11.70 -20.64
N GLY A 131 -14.03 12.31 -20.98
CA GLY A 131 -13.97 13.69 -21.49
C GLY A 131 -14.12 14.78 -20.43
N TYR A 132 -13.95 14.45 -19.15
CA TYR A 132 -13.99 15.38 -18.04
C TYR A 132 -12.56 15.79 -17.62
N SER A 133 -12.44 17.02 -17.10
CA SER A 133 -11.22 17.50 -16.46
C SER A 133 -11.51 17.78 -14.99
N LEU A 134 -10.81 17.11 -14.09
CA LEU A 134 -10.87 17.38 -12.66
C LEU A 134 -9.77 18.40 -12.34
N GLU A 135 -10.15 19.55 -11.81
CA GLU A 135 -9.19 20.53 -11.29
C GLU A 135 -8.57 20.03 -9.98
N ASP A 136 -7.28 20.34 -9.78
CA ASP A 136 -6.52 20.05 -8.56
C ASP A 136 -6.98 20.86 -7.34
#